data_AF-A0A8C4YQ23-F1
#
_entry.id   AF-A0A8C4YQ23-F1
#
_cell.length_a   1.000
_cell.length_b   1.000
_cell.length_c   1.000
_cell.angle_alpha   90.00
_cell.angle_beta   90.00
_cell.angle_gamma   90.00
#
_symmetry.space_group_name_H-M   'P 1'
#
loop_
_entity.id
_entity.type
_entity.pdbx_description
1 polymer ?
#
loop_
_entity_poly.entity_id
_entity_poly.type
_entity_poly.pdbx_seq_one_letter_code
_entity_poly.pdbx_strand_id
1 'polypeptide(L)'
;THSHREMTATAQQPAKAQPVHITTPSAAANTPVPSAPIDPQAQLEADKRAVYRHPLFPLLTLLFEKCEQATQGSECITSASFDVDIENFVHQQEQEHKPFFSDDPELDNLMVKAIQVLRIHLLELEKVNELCKDFCNRYITCLKTKMHSDNLLRNDLGGPYSPNQPSINLHPQVMAHFPNGLCEQGRGILEI
;
A
#
# COMPACT_ATOMS: atom_id res chain seq x y z
N THR A 1 -38.93 5.86 42.99
CA THR A 1 -39.19 4.64 43.79
C THR A 1 -38.21 3.56 43.38
N HIS A 2 -37.25 3.23 44.27
CA HIS A 2 -36.49 1.95 44.39
C HIS A 2 -35.71 1.43 43.15
N SER A 3 -34.53 0.81 43.21
CA SER A 3 -33.50 0.55 44.23
C SER A 3 -32.38 -0.24 43.53
N HIS A 4 -31.13 0.03 43.92
CA HIS A 4 -29.96 -0.84 44.01
C HIS A 4 -30.00 -2.30 43.50
N ARG A 5 -28.91 -2.73 42.85
CA ARG A 5 -28.10 -3.87 43.32
C ARG A 5 -26.66 -3.87 42.77
N GLU A 6 -25.70 -3.64 43.67
CA GLU A 6 -24.32 -4.16 43.57
C GLU A 6 -24.29 -5.63 44.00
N MET A 7 -23.31 -6.40 43.52
CA MET A 7 -22.26 -7.05 44.34
C MET A 7 -21.55 -8.26 43.68
N THR A 8 -20.22 -8.18 43.69
CA THR A 8 -19.18 -9.18 44.07
C THR A 8 -18.94 -10.49 43.29
N ALA A 9 -17.70 -10.56 42.76
CA ALA A 9 -16.62 -11.55 42.97
C ALA A 9 -16.91 -13.07 42.97
N THR A 10 -16.12 -13.82 42.17
CA THR A 10 -15.26 -14.91 42.70
C THR A 10 -14.19 -15.33 41.69
N ALA A 11 -13.03 -15.72 42.20
CA ALA A 11 -11.90 -16.33 41.50
C ALA A 11 -12.06 -17.86 41.44
N GLN A 12 -11.54 -18.51 40.39
CA GLN A 12 -11.21 -19.94 40.47
C GLN A 12 -10.18 -20.34 39.39
N GLN A 13 -9.04 -20.84 39.85
CA GLN A 13 -8.01 -21.58 39.09
C GLN A 13 -7.96 -23.01 39.67
N PRO A 14 -7.81 -24.04 38.83
CA PRO A 14 -6.90 -25.16 39.13
C PRO A 14 -6.26 -25.72 37.84
N ALA A 15 -5.30 -26.65 37.77
CA ALA A 15 -4.32 -27.24 38.67
C ALA A 15 -3.33 -28.00 37.76
N LYS A 16 -2.13 -28.22 38.31
CA LYS A 16 -0.96 -28.89 37.74
C LYS A 16 -1.12 -30.42 37.84
N ALA A 17 -0.72 -31.18 36.81
CA ALA A 17 -0.52 -32.63 36.92
C ALA A 17 0.66 -33.10 36.06
N GLN A 18 1.67 -33.67 36.71
CA GLN A 18 2.73 -34.49 36.13
C GLN A 18 2.31 -35.97 36.17
N PRO A 19 2.87 -36.83 35.29
CA PRO A 19 3.39 -38.11 35.78
C PRO A 19 4.73 -38.50 35.13
N VAL A 20 5.78 -38.73 35.92
CA VAL A 20 6.35 -40.02 36.40
C VAL A 20 7.07 -40.87 35.32
N HIS A 21 8.35 -41.08 35.63
CA HIS A 21 9.42 -41.80 34.94
C HIS A 21 9.19 -43.33 34.92
N ILE A 22 9.46 -44.01 33.80
CA ILE A 22 9.69 -45.47 33.75
C ILE A 22 10.95 -45.73 32.91
N THR A 23 11.94 -46.39 33.50
CA THR A 23 13.19 -46.88 32.90
C THR A 23 13.04 -48.30 32.35
N THR A 24 13.57 -48.56 31.15
CA THR A 24 14.35 -49.78 30.81
C THR A 24 15.14 -49.58 29.50
N PRO A 25 16.31 -50.23 29.32
CA PRO A 25 17.27 -49.94 28.26
C PRO A 25 17.09 -50.85 27.03
N SER A 26 17.38 -50.34 25.84
CA SER A 26 17.73 -51.19 24.69
C SER A 26 18.70 -50.48 23.78
N ALA A 27 19.85 -51.13 23.58
CA ALA A 27 20.90 -50.73 22.66
C ALA A 27 20.41 -50.85 21.21
N ALA A 28 20.52 -49.76 20.46
CA ALA A 28 20.72 -49.79 19.02
C ALA A 28 21.49 -48.50 18.65
N ALA A 29 22.63 -48.70 18.00
CA ALA A 29 23.54 -47.65 17.60
C ALA A 29 22.85 -46.64 16.67
N ASN A 30 22.67 -45.41 17.14
CA ASN A 30 22.48 -44.25 16.27
C ASN A 30 23.76 -43.42 16.36
N THR A 31 24.58 -43.59 15.34
CA THR A 31 25.62 -42.64 14.93
C THR A 31 25.06 -41.21 14.97
N PRO A 32 25.73 -40.25 15.64
CA PRO A 32 25.43 -38.84 15.44
C PRO A 32 25.84 -38.50 14.01
N VAL A 33 24.86 -38.25 13.14
CA VAL A 33 25.11 -37.60 11.86
C VAL A 33 25.66 -36.20 12.20
N PRO A 34 26.84 -35.80 11.70
CA PRO A 34 27.32 -34.44 11.91
C PRO A 34 26.37 -33.51 11.17
N SER A 35 25.63 -32.69 11.90
CA SER A 35 24.93 -31.53 11.35
C SER A 35 26.01 -30.62 10.75
N ALA A 36 26.21 -30.71 9.44
CA ALA A 36 27.08 -29.78 8.73
C ALA A 36 26.58 -28.35 9.01
N PRO A 37 27.47 -27.38 9.26
CA PRO A 37 27.05 -25.99 9.37
C PRO A 37 26.45 -25.59 8.04
N ILE A 38 25.13 -25.38 8.02
CA ILE A 38 24.44 -24.76 6.88
C ILE A 38 25.03 -23.36 6.78
N ASP A 39 25.70 -23.10 5.66
CA ASP A 39 26.24 -21.77 5.36
C ASP A 39 25.05 -20.80 5.26
N PRO A 40 24.95 -19.78 6.16
CA PRO A 40 23.79 -18.89 6.21
C PRO A 40 23.56 -18.14 4.89
N GLN A 41 24.62 -17.87 4.12
CA GLN A 41 24.53 -17.19 2.83
C GLN A 41 23.92 -18.12 1.77
N ALA A 42 24.30 -19.40 1.75
CA ALA A 42 23.72 -20.39 0.85
C ALA A 42 22.20 -20.58 1.10
N GLN A 43 21.76 -20.52 2.36
CA GLN A 43 20.35 -20.58 2.71
C GLN A 43 19.59 -19.36 2.18
N LEU A 44 20.10 -18.14 2.41
CA LEU A 44 19.47 -16.92 1.92
C LEU A 44 19.31 -16.91 0.39
N GLU A 45 20.32 -17.36 -0.34
CA GLU A 45 20.27 -17.47 -1.81
C GLU A 45 19.25 -18.54 -2.26
N ALA A 46 19.06 -19.61 -1.50
CA ALA A 46 18.03 -20.62 -1.76
C ALA A 46 16.63 -20.05 -1.53
N ASP A 47 16.42 -19.32 -0.43
CA ASP A 47 15.16 -18.68 -0.10
C ASP A 47 14.78 -17.63 -1.15
N LYS A 48 15.75 -16.78 -1.54
CA LYS A 48 15.64 -15.81 -2.63
C LYS A 48 15.16 -16.49 -3.92
N ARG A 49 15.82 -17.60 -4.30
CA ARG A 49 15.43 -18.39 -5.49
C ARG A 49 14.04 -19.01 -5.37
N ALA A 50 13.64 -19.44 -4.19
CA ALA A 50 12.31 -20.02 -3.97
C ALA A 50 11.22 -18.95 -4.19
N VAL A 51 11.41 -17.75 -3.65
CA VAL A 51 10.51 -16.60 -3.87
C VAL A 51 10.40 -16.25 -5.36
N TYR A 52 11.52 -16.15 -6.09
CA TYR A 52 11.50 -15.80 -7.51
C TYR A 52 10.84 -16.84 -8.41
N ARG A 53 10.86 -18.12 -8.03
CA ARG A 53 10.19 -19.19 -8.78
C ARG A 53 8.73 -19.40 -8.38
N HIS A 54 8.24 -18.67 -7.38
CA HIS A 54 6.92 -18.85 -6.85
C HIS A 54 5.83 -18.41 -7.86
N PRO A 55 4.72 -19.16 -8.04
CA PRO A 55 3.69 -18.80 -9.01
C PRO A 55 3.08 -17.40 -8.81
N LEU A 56 2.96 -16.95 -7.55
CA LEU A 56 2.48 -15.61 -7.19
C LEU A 56 3.49 -14.47 -7.41
N PHE A 57 4.75 -14.77 -7.75
CA PHE A 57 5.80 -13.76 -7.90
C PHE A 57 5.49 -12.66 -8.94
N PRO A 58 4.93 -12.98 -10.13
CA PRO A 58 4.57 -11.95 -11.11
C PRO A 58 3.54 -10.95 -10.57
N LEU A 59 2.52 -11.45 -9.85
CA LEU A 59 1.53 -10.59 -9.21
C LEU A 59 2.17 -9.73 -8.11
N LEU A 60 3.01 -10.33 -7.25
CA LEU A 60 3.71 -9.58 -6.20
C LEU A 60 4.54 -8.42 -6.77
N THR A 61 5.28 -8.68 -7.85
CA THR A 61 6.11 -7.67 -8.52
C THR A 61 5.27 -6.55 -9.11
N LEU A 62 4.18 -6.89 -9.82
CA LEU A 62 3.25 -5.93 -10.40
C LEU A 62 2.66 -5.01 -9.32
N LEU A 63 2.24 -5.57 -8.20
CA LEU A 63 1.67 -4.82 -7.09
C LEU A 63 2.71 -3.92 -6.41
N PHE A 64 3.96 -4.37 -6.32
CA PHE A 64 5.06 -3.59 -5.77
C PHE A 64 5.37 -2.37 -6.64
N GLU A 65 5.43 -2.56 -7.96
CA GLU A 65 5.64 -1.46 -8.93
C GLU A 65 4.52 -0.41 -8.82
N LYS A 66 3.27 -0.85 -8.66
CA LYS A 66 2.16 0.09 -8.42
C LYS A 66 2.29 0.85 -7.11
N CYS A 67 2.75 0.20 -6.05
CA CYS A 67 3.02 0.89 -4.78
C CYS A 67 4.14 1.94 -4.96
N GLU A 68 5.21 1.60 -5.68
CA GLU A 68 6.29 2.53 -5.99
C GLU A 68 5.76 3.75 -6.77
N GLN A 69 5.01 3.53 -7.85
CA GLN A 69 4.41 4.61 -8.64
C GLN A 69 3.47 5.49 -7.80
N ALA A 70 2.67 4.90 -6.90
CA ALA A 70 1.80 5.66 -6.00
C ALA A 70 2.60 6.58 -5.05
N THR A 71 3.80 6.18 -4.63
CA THR A 71 4.68 7.03 -3.81
C THR A 71 5.33 8.18 -4.57
N GLN A 72 5.49 8.06 -5.89
CA GLN A 72 6.08 9.12 -6.72
C GLN A 72 5.10 10.25 -7.05
N GLY A 73 3.80 10.04 -6.83
CA GLY A 73 2.76 11.07 -7.03
C GLY A 73 2.53 11.46 -8.50
N SER A 74 3.10 10.72 -9.46
CA SER A 74 3.01 11.00 -10.89
C SER A 74 1.67 10.54 -11.49
N GLU A 75 1.11 9.44 -10.99
CA GLU A 75 -0.11 8.84 -11.51
C GLU A 75 -1.12 8.56 -10.39
N CYS A 76 -2.40 8.84 -10.64
CA CYS A 76 -3.46 8.57 -9.67
C CYS A 76 -3.80 7.08 -9.68
N ILE A 77 -2.95 6.26 -9.05
CA ILE A 77 -3.24 4.86 -8.81
C ILE A 77 -4.33 4.78 -7.74
N THR A 78 -5.40 4.05 -8.06
CA THR A 78 -6.52 3.80 -7.15
C THR A 78 -6.44 2.39 -6.61
N SER A 79 -6.90 2.19 -5.36
CA SER A 79 -6.95 0.85 -4.78
C SER A 79 -7.90 -0.09 -5.55
N ALA A 80 -8.91 0.43 -6.25
CA ALA A 80 -9.78 -0.37 -7.10
C ALA A 80 -9.02 -1.09 -8.23
N SER A 81 -7.91 -0.51 -8.71
CA SER A 81 -7.07 -1.17 -9.72
C SER A 81 -6.41 -2.45 -9.19
N PHE A 82 -6.16 -2.54 -7.88
CA PHE A 82 -5.56 -3.70 -7.24
C PHE A 82 -6.45 -4.94 -7.35
N ASP A 83 -7.75 -4.79 -7.14
CA ASP A 83 -8.71 -5.90 -7.22
C ASP A 83 -8.78 -6.44 -8.66
N VAL A 84 -8.79 -5.54 -9.65
CA VAL A 84 -8.78 -5.91 -11.07
C VAL A 84 -7.50 -6.65 -11.46
N ASP A 85 -6.33 -6.24 -10.96
CA ASP A 85 -5.07 -6.93 -11.24
C ASP A 85 -5.06 -8.35 -10.66
N ILE A 86 -5.63 -8.54 -9.47
CA ILE A 86 -5.78 -9.87 -8.86
C ILE A 86 -6.72 -10.73 -9.69
N GLU A 87 -7.87 -10.21 -10.09
CA GLU A 87 -8.83 -10.94 -10.93
C GLU A 87 -8.20 -11.36 -12.27
N ASN A 88 -7.49 -10.43 -12.92
CA ASN A 88 -6.77 -10.72 -14.16
C ASN A 88 -5.69 -11.79 -13.97
N PHE A 89 -4.94 -11.72 -12.87
CA PHE A 89 -3.92 -12.73 -12.57
C PHE A 89 -4.54 -14.11 -12.30
N VAL A 90 -5.66 -14.16 -11.56
CA VAL A 90 -6.40 -15.40 -11.30
C VAL A 90 -6.92 -16.00 -12.62
N HIS A 91 -7.54 -15.19 -13.46
CA HIS A 91 -8.01 -15.64 -14.79
C HIS A 91 -6.86 -16.10 -15.70
N GLN A 92 -5.69 -15.48 -15.61
CA GLN A 92 -4.53 -15.89 -16.40
C GLN A 92 -3.98 -17.24 -15.91
N GLN A 93 -3.86 -17.44 -14.60
CA GLN A 93 -3.44 -18.70 -13.98
C GLN A 93 -4.38 -19.85 -14.33
N GLU A 94 -5.69 -19.62 -14.27
CA GLU A 94 -6.70 -20.62 -14.65
C GLU A 94 -6.59 -21.02 -16.12
N GLN A 95 -6.41 -20.04 -17.02
CA GLN A 95 -6.24 -20.30 -18.46
C GLN A 95 -4.96 -21.08 -18.78
N GLU A 96 -3.87 -20.79 -18.07
CA GLU A 96 -2.59 -21.49 -18.26
C GLU A 96 -2.53 -22.84 -17.52
N HIS A 97 -3.59 -23.22 -16.79
CA HIS A 97 -3.63 -24.40 -15.93
C HIS A 97 -2.43 -24.51 -14.97
N LYS A 98 -1.91 -23.36 -14.54
CA LYS A 98 -0.78 -23.29 -13.60
C LYS A 98 -1.30 -23.30 -12.16
N PRO A 99 -0.57 -23.92 -11.22
CA PRO A 99 -0.97 -23.92 -9.82
C PRO A 99 -0.78 -22.52 -9.21
N PHE A 100 -1.69 -22.15 -8.30
CA PHE A 100 -1.59 -20.91 -7.51
C PHE A 100 -0.52 -21.01 -6.41
N PHE A 101 -0.27 -22.22 -5.96
CA PHE A 101 0.57 -22.56 -4.82
C PHE A 101 1.71 -23.46 -5.26
N SER A 102 2.81 -23.37 -4.53
CA SER A 102 3.97 -24.23 -4.71
C SER A 102 3.82 -25.51 -3.85
N ASP A 103 4.82 -26.37 -3.87
CA ASP A 103 4.88 -27.53 -2.97
C ASP A 103 5.30 -27.13 -1.53
N ASP A 104 5.52 -25.84 -1.27
CA ASP A 104 5.93 -25.28 0.01
C ASP A 104 4.84 -24.37 0.62
N PRO A 105 4.03 -24.90 1.56
CA PRO A 105 2.95 -24.14 2.17
C PRO A 105 3.45 -22.98 3.04
N GLU A 106 4.67 -23.04 3.59
CA GLU A 106 5.19 -21.94 4.42
C GLU A 106 5.48 -20.72 3.54
N LEU A 107 6.12 -20.95 2.39
CA LEU A 107 6.36 -19.94 1.37
C LEU A 107 5.04 -19.40 0.78
N ASP A 108 4.07 -20.26 0.49
CA ASP A 108 2.76 -19.84 -0.01
C ASP A 108 2.09 -18.85 0.95
N ASN A 109 2.09 -19.18 2.26
CA ASN A 109 1.53 -18.31 3.29
C ASN A 109 2.28 -16.97 3.37
N LEU A 110 3.60 -16.98 3.21
CA LEU A 110 4.40 -15.76 3.16
C LEU A 110 4.03 -14.89 1.95
N MET A 111 3.89 -15.48 0.77
CA MET A 111 3.54 -14.76 -0.46
C MET A 111 2.14 -14.15 -0.38
N VAL A 112 1.16 -14.89 0.16
CA VAL A 112 -0.20 -14.37 0.39
C VAL A 112 -0.18 -13.21 1.40
N LYS A 113 0.57 -13.33 2.50
CA LYS A 113 0.73 -12.24 3.47
C LYS A 113 1.37 -11.01 2.85
N ALA A 114 2.38 -11.17 2.01
CA ALA A 114 3.01 -10.06 1.31
C ALA A 114 2.02 -9.32 0.40
N ILE A 115 1.22 -10.06 -0.38
CA ILE A 115 0.15 -9.47 -1.21
C ILE A 115 -0.88 -8.71 -0.35
N GLN A 116 -1.30 -9.28 0.79
CA GLN A 116 -2.22 -8.62 1.72
C GLN A 116 -1.66 -7.31 2.27
N VAL A 117 -0.38 -7.31 2.64
CA VAL A 117 0.31 -6.12 3.15
C VAL A 117 0.40 -5.04 2.07
N LEU A 118 0.74 -5.40 0.83
CA LEU A 118 0.74 -4.45 -0.30
C LEU A 118 -0.64 -3.85 -0.57
N ARG A 119 -1.72 -4.65 -0.43
CA ARG A 119 -3.10 -4.15 -0.55
C ARG A 119 -3.39 -3.02 0.45
N ILE A 120 -2.97 -3.23 1.71
CA ILE A 120 -3.16 -2.24 2.77
C ILE A 120 -2.31 -1.00 2.49
N HIS A 121 -1.05 -1.17 2.10
CA HIS A 121 -0.16 -0.05 1.78
C HIS A 121 -0.70 0.84 0.67
N LEU A 122 -1.19 0.25 -0.43
CA LEU A 122 -1.74 1.04 -1.53
C LEU A 122 -3.00 1.81 -1.11
N LEU A 123 -3.87 1.19 -0.30
CA LEU A 123 -5.04 1.85 0.28
C LEU A 123 -4.67 3.04 1.18
N GLU A 124 -3.63 2.91 1.98
CA GLU A 124 -3.13 3.99 2.84
C GLU A 124 -2.56 5.14 2.01
N LEU A 125 -1.76 4.82 0.98
CA LEU A 125 -1.21 5.81 0.06
C LEU A 125 -2.31 6.56 -0.70
N GLU A 126 -3.35 5.87 -1.16
CA GLU A 126 -4.50 6.51 -1.81
C GLU A 126 -5.19 7.50 -0.89
N LYS A 127 -5.44 7.13 0.37
CA LYS A 127 -6.06 8.04 1.36
C LYS A 127 -5.20 9.27 1.62
N VAL A 128 -3.89 9.10 1.74
CA VAL A 128 -2.96 10.24 1.90
C VAL A 128 -3.01 11.15 0.67
N ASN A 129 -3.05 10.58 -0.53
CA ASN A 129 -3.19 11.33 -1.77
C ASN A 129 -4.51 12.11 -1.85
N GLU A 130 -5.64 11.50 -1.44
CA GLU A 130 -6.93 12.18 -1.37
C GLU A 130 -6.92 13.35 -0.38
N LEU A 131 -6.29 13.19 0.79
CA LEU A 131 -6.15 14.28 1.76
C LEU A 131 -5.31 15.44 1.22
N CYS A 132 -4.21 15.14 0.53
CA CYS A 132 -3.38 16.16 -0.13
C CYS A 132 -4.19 16.92 -1.19
N LYS A 133 -4.97 16.22 -2.01
CA LYS A 133 -5.85 16.84 -3.03
C LYS A 133 -6.92 17.71 -2.39
N ASP A 134 -7.59 17.24 -1.34
CA ASP A 134 -8.60 18.03 -0.63
C ASP A 134 -8.01 19.31 -0.04
N PHE A 135 -6.86 19.19 0.63
CA PHE A 135 -6.16 20.35 1.19
C PHE A 135 -5.79 21.38 0.11
N CYS A 136 -5.19 20.93 -1.00
CA CYS A 136 -4.85 21.78 -2.13
C CYS A 136 -6.09 22.46 -2.73
N ASN A 137 -7.18 21.73 -2.94
CA ASN A 137 -8.43 22.26 -3.50
C ASN A 137 -9.04 23.33 -2.60
N ARG A 138 -9.11 23.09 -1.29
CA ARG A 138 -9.60 24.07 -0.31
C ARG A 138 -8.71 25.30 -0.25
N TYR A 139 -7.39 25.11 -0.25
CA TYR A 139 -6.43 26.21 -0.22
C TYR A 139 -6.54 27.12 -1.46
N ILE A 140 -6.57 26.54 -2.67
CA ILE A 140 -6.76 27.28 -3.92
C ILE A 140 -8.11 28.01 -3.92
N THR A 141 -9.16 27.38 -3.41
CA THR A 141 -10.50 27.98 -3.34
C THR A 141 -10.53 29.19 -2.42
N CYS A 142 -9.98 29.08 -1.20
CA CYS A 142 -9.84 30.20 -0.27
C CYS A 142 -8.99 31.33 -0.86
N LEU A 143 -7.85 31.01 -1.49
CA LEU A 143 -7.01 31.99 -2.18
C LEU A 143 -7.75 32.71 -3.30
N LYS A 144 -8.42 31.97 -4.19
CA LYS A 144 -9.21 32.53 -5.30
C LYS A 144 -10.27 33.50 -4.80
N THR A 145 -11.05 33.10 -3.78
CA THR A 145 -12.11 33.95 -3.20
C THR A 145 -11.54 35.20 -2.55
N LYS A 146 -10.47 35.07 -1.76
CA LYS A 146 -9.83 36.22 -1.11
C LYS A 146 -9.29 37.22 -2.15
N MET A 147 -8.59 36.72 -3.17
CA MET A 147 -8.07 37.57 -4.25
C MET A 147 -9.17 38.20 -5.12
N HIS A 148 -10.25 37.48 -5.45
CA HIS A 148 -11.37 38.07 -6.21
C HIS A 148 -12.13 39.12 -5.39
N SER A 149 -12.33 38.90 -4.09
CA SER A 149 -12.98 39.87 -3.20
C SER A 149 -12.19 41.17 -3.09
N ASP A 150 -10.86 41.10 -3.00
CA ASP A 150 -9.99 42.29 -2.93
C ASP A 150 -9.98 43.10 -4.25
N ASN A 151 -10.15 42.43 -5.39
CA ASN A 151 -10.29 43.11 -6.70
C ASN A 151 -11.68 43.76 -6.87
N LEU A 152 -12.74 43.16 -6.34
CA LEU A 152 -14.10 43.72 -6.35
C LEU A 152 -14.22 44.96 -5.44
N LEU A 153 -13.66 44.93 -4.23
CA LEU A 153 -13.69 46.09 -3.31
C LEU A 153 -12.87 47.29 -3.81
N ARG A 154 -11.84 47.06 -4.64
CA ARG A 154 -11.12 48.16 -5.31
C ARG A 154 -11.90 48.78 -6.47
N ASN A 155 -12.84 48.03 -7.06
CA ASN A 155 -13.69 48.52 -8.14
C ASN A 155 -14.95 49.24 -7.62
N ASP A 156 -15.38 49.00 -6.37
CA ASP A 156 -16.56 49.65 -5.76
C ASP A 156 -16.26 51.02 -5.12
N LEU A 157 -14.97 51.33 -4.85
CA LEU A 157 -14.52 52.64 -4.34
C LEU A 157 -14.03 53.61 -5.44
N GLY A 158 -14.15 53.24 -6.71
CA GLY A 158 -13.90 54.12 -7.86
C GLY A 158 -15.20 54.82 -8.29
N GLY A 159 -15.37 56.06 -7.84
CA GLY A 159 -16.60 56.86 -7.97
C GLY A 159 -17.09 57.19 -9.40
N PRO A 160 -18.21 57.93 -9.47
CA PRO A 160 -19.01 58.13 -10.68
C PRO A 160 -18.33 59.05 -11.70
N TYR A 161 -18.81 58.97 -12.95
CA TYR A 161 -18.46 59.76 -14.14
C TYR A 161 -17.24 59.26 -14.95
N SER A 162 -17.50 58.57 -16.06
CA SER A 162 -17.52 59.21 -17.39
C SER A 162 -17.88 58.21 -18.51
N PRO A 163 -18.71 58.58 -19.51
CA PRO A 163 -19.03 57.73 -20.65
C PRO A 163 -18.18 58.12 -21.87
N ASN A 164 -17.27 57.24 -22.34
CA ASN A 164 -17.09 57.00 -23.78
C ASN A 164 -16.00 55.95 -24.13
N GLN A 165 -16.40 55.07 -25.06
CA GLN A 165 -15.58 54.47 -26.15
C GLN A 165 -14.61 53.30 -25.87
N PRO A 166 -14.25 52.51 -26.90
CA PRO A 166 -15.10 51.58 -27.64
C PRO A 166 -14.54 50.13 -27.60
N SER A 167 -15.35 49.21 -28.08
CA SER A 167 -15.10 47.78 -28.24
C SER A 167 -13.72 47.43 -28.81
N ILE A 168 -12.92 46.68 -28.05
CA ILE A 168 -11.89 45.80 -28.59
C ILE A 168 -12.20 44.37 -28.13
N ASN A 169 -12.68 43.61 -29.10
CA ASN A 169 -12.89 42.17 -29.04
C ASN A 169 -11.53 41.50 -28.89
N LEU A 170 -11.19 41.01 -27.69
CA LEU A 170 -10.12 40.02 -27.53
C LEU A 170 -10.76 38.69 -27.12
N HIS A 171 -10.77 37.82 -28.12
CA HIS A 171 -11.06 36.39 -28.11
C HIS A 171 -10.46 35.67 -26.88
N PRO A 172 -11.19 34.74 -26.23
CA PRO A 172 -10.63 33.88 -25.20
C PRO A 172 -9.91 32.69 -25.87
N GLN A 173 -8.60 32.78 -26.05
CA GLN A 173 -7.79 31.62 -26.43
C GLN A 173 -6.46 31.64 -25.68
N VAL A 174 -6.43 31.00 -24.52
CA VAL A 174 -5.26 30.32 -23.93
C VAL A 174 -5.75 29.45 -22.77
N MET A 175 -6.39 28.34 -23.13
CA MET A 175 -6.41 27.14 -22.30
C MET A 175 -5.39 26.15 -22.89
N ALA A 176 -4.74 25.42 -22.00
CA ALA A 176 -3.85 24.28 -22.21
C ALA A 176 -2.38 24.59 -22.53
N HIS A 177 -1.51 23.71 -22.01
CA HIS A 177 -0.05 23.65 -22.08
C HIS A 177 0.73 24.33 -20.95
N PHE A 178 0.68 23.73 -19.75
CA PHE A 178 1.90 23.53 -18.97
C PHE A 178 2.46 22.14 -19.32
N PRO A 179 3.71 22.00 -19.79
CA PRO A 179 4.33 20.69 -19.92
C PRO A 179 4.72 20.20 -18.52
N ASN A 180 4.16 19.05 -18.15
CA ASN A 180 4.75 18.18 -17.13
C ASN A 180 6.12 17.74 -17.64
N GLY A 181 7.18 18.07 -16.91
CA GLY A 181 8.52 17.62 -17.25
C GLY A 181 9.53 18.27 -16.35
N LEU A 182 9.81 17.63 -15.21
CA LEU A 182 11.09 17.61 -14.50
C LEU A 182 10.97 16.74 -13.24
N CYS A 183 10.80 15.44 -13.44
CA CYS A 183 11.14 14.41 -12.44
C CYS A 183 11.84 13.25 -13.17
N GLU A 184 12.96 13.52 -13.83
CA GLU A 184 13.90 12.48 -14.26
C GLU A 184 15.30 12.78 -13.69
N GLN A 185 15.45 12.51 -12.39
CA GLN A 185 16.78 12.30 -11.81
C GLN A 185 16.64 11.33 -10.63
N GLY A 186 16.47 10.06 -10.94
CA GLY A 186 16.36 8.99 -9.94
C GLY A 186 16.61 7.60 -10.50
N ARG A 187 17.39 7.47 -11.59
CA ARG A 187 17.91 6.17 -12.02
C ARG A 187 19.26 5.94 -11.37
N GLY A 188 19.30 4.98 -10.46
CA GLY A 188 20.52 4.45 -9.88
C GLY A 188 20.30 4.04 -8.44
N ILE A 189 19.68 2.88 -8.24
CA ILE A 189 20.08 1.80 -7.31
C ILE A 189 19.01 0.72 -7.47
N LEU A 190 19.25 -0.19 -8.42
CA LEU A 190 18.78 -1.56 -8.33
C LEU A 190 19.86 -2.45 -8.98
N GLU A 191 20.98 -2.57 -8.29
CA GLU A 191 21.83 -3.76 -8.41
C GLU A 191 21.59 -4.61 -7.17
N ILE A 192 20.90 -5.73 -7.37
CA ILE A 192 20.75 -6.87 -6.45
C ILE A 192 21.02 -8.16 -7.24
#